data_AF-A0A9X2FNF4-F1
#
_entry.id   AF-A0A9X2FNF4-F1
#
_cell.length_a   1.000
_cell.length_b   1.000
_cell.length_c   1.000
_cell.angle_alpha   90.00
_cell.angle_beta   90.00
_cell.angle_gamma   90.00
#
_symmetry.space_group_name_H-M   'P 1'
#
loop_
_entity.id
_entity.type
_entity.pdbx_description
1 polymer ?
#
loop_
_entity_poly.entity_id
_entity_poly.type
_entity_poly.pdbx_seq_one_letter_code
_entity_poly.pdbx_strand_id
1 'polypeptide(L)'
;MLLADGRLPAGGYAHSGGLEPAVTAGRVHDIADVEAFLVGRAETAGLIAAAFAAAACAQASREDLGTLDDLDAELDARIPSPELRKVSRDLGRQLRRAMSAVRPHPYYDRLGRAPHQPLVM
;
A
#
# COMPACT_ATOMS: atom_id res chain seq x y z
N MET A 1 12.38 -11.39 -6.72
CA MET A 1 11.21 -11.45 -7.62
C MET A 1 9.95 -12.03 -6.95
N LEU A 2 10.02 -12.72 -5.80
CA LEU A 2 8.82 -13.32 -5.18
C LEU A 2 7.79 -12.30 -4.65
N LEU A 3 8.25 -11.14 -4.15
CA LEU A 3 7.38 -10.13 -3.54
C LEU A 3 6.57 -9.29 -4.54
N ALA A 4 7.01 -9.23 -5.80
CA ALA A 4 6.32 -8.52 -6.87
C ALA A 4 5.45 -9.45 -7.75
N ASP A 5 5.38 -10.73 -7.40
CA ASP A 5 4.59 -11.72 -8.14
C ASP A 5 3.09 -11.50 -7.88
N GLY A 6 2.30 -11.38 -8.95
CA GLY A 6 0.84 -11.21 -8.84
C GLY A 6 0.14 -12.36 -8.11
N ARG A 7 0.80 -13.51 -7.97
CA ARG A 7 0.31 -14.68 -7.23
C ARG A 7 0.64 -14.64 -5.73
N LEU A 8 1.44 -13.66 -5.27
CA LEU A 8 1.66 -13.46 -3.85
C LEU A 8 0.29 -13.28 -3.18
N PRO A 9 -0.03 -14.01 -2.09
CA PRO A 9 -1.36 -13.98 -1.47
C PRO A 9 -1.56 -12.71 -0.61
N ALA A 10 -1.24 -11.55 -1.18
CA ALA A 10 -1.40 -10.23 -0.60
C ALA A 10 -2.66 -9.49 -1.13
N GLY A 11 -3.39 -10.08 -2.09
CA GLY A 11 -4.69 -9.57 -2.56
C GLY A 11 -4.63 -8.40 -3.55
N GLY A 12 -3.44 -8.07 -4.08
CA GLY A 12 -3.24 -6.89 -4.93
C GLY A 12 -4.08 -6.85 -6.22
N TYR A 13 -4.45 -8.01 -6.77
CA TYR A 13 -5.22 -8.12 -8.01
C TYR A 13 -6.72 -7.85 -7.86
N ALA A 14 -7.24 -7.77 -6.63
CA ALA A 14 -8.67 -7.59 -6.38
C ALA A 14 -9.12 -6.12 -6.35
N HIS A 15 -8.20 -5.17 -6.61
CA HIS A 15 -8.46 -3.74 -6.44
C HIS A 15 -8.02 -2.93 -7.66
N SER A 16 -8.97 -2.19 -8.25
CA SER A 16 -8.75 -1.40 -9.47
C SER A 16 -7.97 -0.10 -9.27
N GLY A 17 -7.69 0.29 -8.02
CA GLY A 17 -6.92 1.50 -7.71
C GLY A 17 -7.57 2.79 -8.21
N GLY A 18 -8.89 2.81 -8.40
CA GLY A 18 -9.63 3.97 -8.91
C GLY A 18 -9.79 4.00 -10.44
N LEU A 19 -9.33 2.98 -11.16
CA LEU A 19 -9.51 2.88 -12.61
C LEU A 19 -10.99 2.66 -12.99
N GLU A 20 -11.70 1.76 -12.31
CA GLU A 20 -13.12 1.47 -12.55
C GLU A 20 -14.03 2.73 -12.46
N PRO A 21 -13.92 3.57 -11.40
CA PRO A 21 -14.70 4.81 -11.36
C PRO A 21 -14.23 5.85 -12.39
N ALA A 22 -12.96 5.85 -12.81
CA ALA A 22 -12.49 6.73 -13.88
C ALA A 22 -13.09 6.36 -15.25
N VAL A 23 -13.20 5.06 -15.54
CA VAL A 23 -13.89 4.54 -16.74
C VAL A 23 -15.39 4.83 -16.68
N THR A 24 -16.02 4.56 -15.52
CA THR A 24 -17.46 4.80 -15.33
C THR A 24 -17.82 6.28 -15.51
N ALA A 25 -16.93 7.19 -15.11
CA ALA A 25 -17.07 8.63 -15.29
C ALA A 25 -16.70 9.13 -16.71
N GLY A 26 -16.30 8.24 -17.63
CA GLY A 26 -15.88 8.59 -18.99
C GLY A 26 -14.56 9.35 -19.08
N ARG A 27 -13.75 9.36 -18.01
CA ARG A 27 -12.43 10.02 -17.98
C ARG A 27 -11.32 9.16 -18.56
N VAL A 28 -11.54 7.85 -18.59
CA VAL A 28 -10.64 6.86 -19.19
C VAL A 28 -11.47 6.03 -20.15
N HIS A 29 -11.18 6.12 -21.45
CA HIS A 29 -11.95 5.44 -22.49
C HIS A 29 -11.08 4.84 -23.60
N ASP A 30 -9.77 5.11 -23.60
CA ASP A 30 -8.81 4.47 -24.51
C ASP A 30 -7.48 4.13 -23.80
N ILE A 31 -6.52 3.63 -24.57
CA ILE A 31 -5.20 3.23 -24.06
C ILE A 31 -4.37 4.45 -23.61
N ALA A 32 -4.47 5.57 -24.31
CA ALA A 32 -3.71 6.78 -23.98
C ALA A 32 -4.16 7.35 -22.63
N ASP A 33 -5.47 7.30 -22.34
CA ASP A 33 -6.01 7.68 -21.04
C ASP A 33 -5.55 6.75 -19.92
N VAL A 34 -5.47 5.44 -20.18
CA VAL A 34 -4.96 4.47 -19.19
C VAL A 34 -3.50 4.79 -18.87
N GLU A 35 -2.68 5.10 -19.87
CA GLU A 35 -1.30 5.52 -19.67
C GLU A 35 -1.23 6.79 -18.81
N ALA A 36 -1.99 7.83 -19.17
CA ALA A 36 -2.05 9.07 -18.40
C ALA A 36 -2.54 8.85 -16.96
N PHE A 37 -3.54 7.99 -16.77
CA PHE A 37 -4.03 7.60 -15.44
C PHE A 37 -2.94 6.91 -14.62
N LEU A 38 -2.19 5.97 -15.22
CA LEU A 38 -1.13 5.23 -14.53
C LEU A 38 0.05 6.14 -14.16
N VAL A 39 0.46 7.03 -15.06
CA VAL A 39 1.50 8.04 -14.77
C VAL A 39 1.05 8.94 -13.62
N GLY A 40 -0.15 9.54 -13.73
CA GLY A 40 -0.69 10.39 -12.67
C GLY A 40 -0.82 9.66 -11.33
N ARG A 41 -1.24 8.39 -11.35
CA ARG A 41 -1.30 7.56 -10.14
C ARG A 41 0.08 7.28 -9.55
N ALA A 42 1.08 6.99 -10.39
CA ALA A 42 2.45 6.74 -9.95
C ALA A 42 3.07 7.97 -9.29
N GLU A 43 2.86 9.15 -9.87
CA GLU A 43 3.39 10.43 -9.36
C GLU A 43 2.68 10.95 -8.11
N THR A 44 1.47 10.45 -7.83
CA THR A 44 0.66 10.89 -6.68
C THR A 44 0.59 9.81 -5.59
N ALA A 45 -0.43 8.94 -5.64
CA ALA A 45 -0.65 7.90 -4.64
C ALA A 45 0.51 6.89 -4.59
N GLY A 46 1.13 6.59 -5.73
CA GLY A 46 2.29 5.73 -5.84
C GLY A 46 3.51 6.32 -5.13
N LEU A 47 3.81 7.60 -5.37
CA LEU A 47 4.91 8.32 -4.73
C LEU A 47 4.75 8.36 -3.21
N ILE A 48 3.54 8.66 -2.71
CA ILE A 48 3.25 8.63 -1.28
C ILE A 48 3.45 7.21 -0.72
N ALA A 49 2.90 6.18 -1.36
CA ALA A 49 3.10 4.80 -0.92
C ALA A 49 4.60 4.44 -0.87
N ALA A 50 5.38 4.80 -1.90
CA ALA A 50 6.81 4.55 -1.94
C ALA A 50 7.58 5.28 -0.83
N ALA A 51 7.24 6.55 -0.55
CA ALA A 51 7.87 7.33 0.51
C ALA A 51 7.62 6.72 1.89
N PHE A 52 6.39 6.28 2.18
CA PHE A 52 6.05 5.64 3.45
C PHE A 52 6.68 4.25 3.60
N ALA A 53 6.76 3.47 2.52
CA ALA A 53 7.49 2.20 2.53
C ALA A 53 8.98 2.43 2.81
N ALA A 54 9.61 3.43 2.19
CA ALA A 54 10.99 3.78 2.45
C ALA A 54 11.23 4.25 3.90
N ALA A 55 10.32 5.06 4.46
CA ALA A 55 10.38 5.50 5.85
C ALA A 55 10.26 4.32 6.83
N ALA A 56 9.29 3.43 6.59
CA ALA A 56 9.09 2.20 7.35
C ALA A 56 10.33 1.29 7.32
N CYS A 57 10.92 1.07 6.14
CA CYS A 57 12.16 0.32 5.98
C CYS A 57 13.35 0.94 6.74
N ALA A 58 13.47 2.27 6.70
CA ALA A 58 14.54 2.99 7.40
C ALA A 58 14.40 2.88 8.92
N GLN A 59 13.19 2.99 9.46
CA GLN A 59 12.90 2.78 10.88
C GLN A 59 13.18 1.33 11.31
N ALA A 60 12.74 0.34 10.52
CA ALA A 60 13.02 -1.07 10.78
C ALA A 60 14.54 -1.34 10.85
N SER A 61 15.31 -0.74 9.95
CA SER A 61 16.77 -0.90 9.89
C SER A 61 17.53 -0.25 11.06
N ARG A 62 16.90 0.72 11.74
CA ARG A 62 17.45 1.44 12.89
C ARG A 62 16.93 0.93 14.24
N GLU A 63 16.04 -0.07 14.21
CA GLU A 63 15.30 -0.57 15.38
C GLU A 63 14.47 0.53 16.09
N ASP A 64 14.17 1.62 15.39
CA ASP A 64 13.37 2.74 15.90
C ASP A 64 11.89 2.54 15.55
N LEU A 65 11.23 1.65 16.29
CA LEU A 65 9.86 1.22 16.04
C LEU A 65 8.82 2.06 16.81
N GLY A 66 9.26 3.12 17.49
CA GLY A 66 8.41 3.96 18.34
C GLY A 66 7.47 4.91 17.58
N THR A 67 7.78 5.16 16.31
CA THR A 67 7.08 6.15 15.46
C THR A 67 6.25 5.53 14.33
N LEU A 68 6.06 4.20 14.36
CA LEU A 68 5.25 3.49 13.36
C LEU A 68 3.77 3.87 13.41
N ASP A 69 3.23 4.11 14.61
CA ASP A 69 1.84 4.54 14.79
C ASP A 69 1.60 5.95 14.19
N ASP A 70 2.59 6.84 14.34
CA ASP A 70 2.55 8.17 13.73
C ASP A 70 2.59 8.09 12.20
N LEU A 71 3.42 7.20 11.64
CA LEU A 71 3.44 6.95 10.20
C LEU A 71 2.13 6.35 9.69
N ASP A 72 1.51 5.42 10.42
CA ASP A 72 0.20 4.86 10.01
C ASP A 72 -0.89 5.93 10.04
N ALA A 73 -0.91 6.78 11.07
CA ALA A 73 -1.86 7.88 11.19
C ALA A 73 -1.67 8.93 10.09
N GLU A 74 -0.41 9.28 9.76
CA GLU A 74 -0.11 10.23 8.69
C GLU A 74 -0.52 9.67 7.31
N LEU A 75 -0.23 8.39 7.06
CA LEU A 75 -0.65 7.74 5.81
C LEU A 75 -2.17 7.64 5.70
N ASP A 76 -2.87 7.32 6.79
CA ASP A 76 -4.34 7.31 6.83
C ASP A 76 -4.91 8.68 6.45
N ALA A 77 -4.38 9.77 7.04
CA ALA A 77 -4.80 11.14 6.75
C ALA A 77 -4.55 11.56 5.28
N ARG A 78 -3.53 11.00 4.63
CA ARG A 78 -3.18 11.27 3.22
C ARG A 78 -3.99 10.46 2.21
N ILE A 79 -4.88 9.57 2.65
CA ILE A 79 -5.78 8.80 1.78
C ILE A 79 -7.24 9.28 2.02
N PRO A 80 -7.74 10.25 1.23
CA PRO A 80 -9.05 10.85 1.50
C PRO A 80 -10.22 9.87 1.37
N SER A 81 -10.18 8.93 0.41
CA SER A 81 -11.26 7.97 0.19
C SER A 81 -11.28 6.92 1.31
N PRO A 82 -12.42 6.77 2.04
CA PRO A 82 -12.59 5.71 3.03
C PRO A 82 -12.43 4.30 2.43
N GLU A 83 -12.90 4.10 1.20
CA GLU A 83 -12.78 2.84 0.47
C GLU A 83 -11.31 2.54 0.16
N LEU A 84 -10.54 3.52 -0.32
CA LEU A 84 -9.11 3.34 -0.57
C LEU A 84 -8.32 3.10 0.73
N ARG A 85 -8.71 3.74 1.85
CA ARG A 85 -8.13 3.43 3.17
C ARG A 85 -8.38 1.99 3.58
N LYS A 86 -9.64 1.54 3.47
CA LYS A 86 -10.02 0.15 3.76
C LYS A 86 -9.21 -0.83 2.91
N VAL A 87 -9.12 -0.60 1.60
CA VAL A 87 -8.33 -1.42 0.68
C VAL A 87 -6.85 -1.47 1.10
N SER A 88 -6.25 -0.33 1.42
CA SER A 88 -4.85 -0.27 1.87
C SER A 88 -4.62 -1.08 3.17
N ARG A 89 -5.55 -1.03 4.11
CA ARG A 89 -5.50 -1.82 5.36
C ARG A 89 -5.77 -3.31 5.15
N ASP A 90 -6.64 -3.66 4.21
CA ASP A 90 -6.90 -5.04 3.82
C ASP A 90 -5.67 -5.69 3.18
N LEU A 91 -5.02 -4.97 2.26
CA LEU A 91 -3.76 -5.38 1.65
C LEU A 91 -2.63 -5.49 2.68
N GLY A 92 -2.50 -4.51 3.59
CA GLY A 92 -1.46 -4.54 4.63
C GLY A 92 -1.64 -5.67 5.63
N ARG A 93 -2.88 -5.98 6.04
CA ARG A 93 -3.16 -7.17 6.86
C ARG A 93 -2.74 -8.46 6.16
N GLN A 94 -3.06 -8.61 4.87
CA GLN A 94 -2.72 -9.81 4.10
C GLN A 94 -1.21 -9.94 3.93
N LEU A 95 -0.54 -8.84 3.56
CA LEU A 95 0.91 -8.81 3.41
C LEU A 95 1.61 -9.12 4.73
N ARG A 96 1.16 -8.54 5.85
CA ARG A 96 1.75 -8.79 7.18
C ARG A 96 1.65 -10.28 7.53
N ARG A 97 0.46 -10.87 7.35
CA ARG A 97 0.25 -12.31 7.59
C ARG A 97 1.18 -13.18 6.73
N ALA A 98 1.29 -12.87 5.43
CA ALA A 98 2.15 -13.61 4.52
C ALA A 98 3.63 -13.49 4.92
N MET A 99 4.10 -12.28 5.21
CA MET A 99 5.49 -12.01 5.56
C MET A 99 5.87 -12.60 6.92
N SER A 100 5.01 -12.51 7.93
CA SER A 100 5.26 -13.17 9.23
C SER A 100 5.43 -14.69 9.11
N ALA A 101 4.77 -15.32 8.13
CA ALA A 101 4.93 -16.75 7.86
C ALA A 101 6.21 -17.08 7.09
N VAL A 102 6.62 -16.22 6.16
CA VAL A 102 7.83 -16.41 5.33
C VAL A 102 9.11 -16.10 6.11
N ARG A 103 9.12 -14.99 6.86
CA ARG A 103 10.27 -14.50 7.62
C ARG A 103 9.79 -13.83 8.91
N PRO A 104 9.70 -14.56 10.02
CA PRO A 104 9.39 -13.96 11.32
C PRO A 104 10.37 -12.84 11.66
N HIS A 105 9.85 -11.68 12.07
CA HIS A 105 10.67 -10.51 12.44
C HIS A 105 9.90 -9.63 13.44
N PRO A 106 10.55 -9.11 14.51
CA PRO A 106 9.88 -8.30 15.55
C PRO A 106 9.15 -7.07 15.00
N TYR A 107 9.59 -6.56 13.85
CA TYR A 107 8.92 -5.48 13.12
C TYR A 107 7.42 -5.77 12.88
N TYR A 108 7.09 -6.99 12.45
CA TYR A 108 5.71 -7.35 12.12
C TYR A 108 4.80 -7.47 13.35
N ASP A 109 5.38 -7.63 14.55
CA ASP A 109 4.66 -7.66 15.83
C ASP A 109 4.39 -6.24 16.36
N ARG A 110 5.16 -5.25 15.92
CA ARG A 110 4.93 -3.83 16.22
C ARG A 110 3.89 -3.19 15.31
N LEU A 111 3.67 -3.74 14.13
CA LEU A 111 2.58 -3.32 13.27
C LEU A 111 1.23 -3.68 13.90
N GLY A 112 0.27 -2.76 13.83
CA GLY A 112 -1.11 -3.01 14.26
C GLY A 112 -1.78 -4.18 13.51
N ARG A 113 -3.03 -4.51 13.87
CA ARG A 113 -3.75 -5.66 13.28
C ARG A 113 -3.98 -5.50 11.77
N ALA A 114 -4.18 -4.27 11.31
CA ALA A 114 -4.46 -3.91 9.92
C ALA A 114 -3.72 -2.61 9.54
N PRO A 115 -2.38 -2.67 9.44
CA PRO A 115 -1.57 -1.52 9.05
C PRO A 115 -1.84 -1.20 7.58
N HIS A 116 -1.54 0.02 7.16
CA HIS A 116 -1.50 0.33 5.73
C HIS A 116 -0.42 -0.49 5.00
N GLN A 117 -0.73 -1.00 3.81
CA GLN A 117 0.17 -1.87 3.04
C GLN A 117 1.60 -1.32 2.87
N PRO A 118 1.82 -0.03 2.57
CA PRO A 118 3.18 0.51 2.44
C PRO A 118 4.06 0.32 3.67
N LEU A 119 3.50 0.29 4.88
CA LEU A 119 4.27 0.08 6.11
C LEU A 119 4.69 -1.38 6.33
N VAL A 120 4.28 -2.30 5.45
CA VAL A 120 4.60 -3.73 5.57
C VAL A 120 5.63 -4.19 4.53
N MET A 121 5.80 -3.40 3.45
CA MET A 121 6.75 -3.68 2.37
C MET A 121 8.19 -3.61 2.85
#